data_AF-A0AAW1IWT7-F1
#
_entry.id   AF-A0AAW1IWT7-F1
#
_cell.length_a   1.000
_cell.length_b   1.000
_cell.length_c   1.000
_cell.angle_alpha   90.00
_cell.angle_beta   90.00
_cell.angle_gamma   90.00
#
_symmetry.space_group_name_H-M   'P 1'
#
loop_
_entity.id
_entity.type
_entity.pdbx_description
1 polymer ?
#
loop_
_entity_poly.entity_id
_entity_poly.type
_entity_poly.pdbx_seq_one_letter_code
_entity_poly.pdbx_strand_id
1 'polypeptide(L)'
;MFGSIRKKSISCFHHSIRSITLSGINFSVAATTKKKMAAKLTAEQRKDKLDPLLGKGWTMVDNRDAIYKEFLFKNFNEAFGFMTRTALLAEKMDHHPEWFNVYNKVQITLSSHDVSGLSERDIKLATFIEKAAKSVVE
;
A
#
# COMPACT_ATOMS: atom_id res chain seq x y z
N MET A 1 -42.79 -26.98 13.91
CA MET A 1 -42.70 -25.93 14.95
C MET A 1 -42.63 -24.57 14.26
N PHE A 2 -43.77 -23.92 14.04
CA PHE A 2 -43.82 -22.51 13.62
C PHE A 2 -44.72 -21.79 14.62
N GLY A 3 -44.11 -20.92 15.42
CA GLY A 3 -44.75 -20.24 16.54
C GLY A 3 -45.70 -19.14 16.07
N SER A 4 -46.91 -19.19 16.60
CA SER A 4 -47.92 -18.13 16.53
C SER A 4 -47.49 -16.94 17.39
N ILE A 5 -47.47 -15.73 16.81
CA ILE A 5 -47.33 -14.47 17.57
C ILE A 5 -48.47 -13.53 17.16
N ARG A 6 -49.29 -13.18 18.15
CA ARG A 6 -50.51 -12.37 18.06
C ARG A 6 -50.17 -10.91 17.76
N LYS A 7 -50.82 -10.31 16.76
CA LYS A 7 -50.84 -8.85 16.55
C LYS A 7 -51.74 -8.21 17.61
N LYS A 8 -51.16 -7.45 18.54
CA LYS A 8 -51.93 -6.54 19.40
C LYS A 8 -52.10 -5.21 18.66
N SER A 9 -53.36 -4.82 18.46
CA SER A 9 -53.76 -3.49 18.00
C SER A 9 -53.43 -2.47 19.10
N ILE A 10 -52.70 -1.40 18.74
CA ILE A 10 -52.44 -0.26 19.62
C ILE A 10 -53.20 0.92 19.04
N SER A 11 -54.14 1.45 19.83
CA SER A 11 -54.93 2.63 19.50
C SER A 11 -54.06 3.87 19.42
N CYS A 12 -54.12 4.60 18.30
CA CYS A 12 -53.55 5.94 18.18
C CYS A 12 -54.32 6.93 19.07
N PHE A 13 -53.73 7.33 20.20
CA PHE A 13 -54.09 8.56 20.88
C PHE A 13 -53.37 9.73 20.18
N HIS A 14 -54.15 10.65 19.62
CA HIS A 14 -53.67 11.97 19.20
C HIS A 14 -53.23 12.74 20.45
N HIS A 15 -51.93 12.91 20.63
CA HIS A 15 -51.39 13.95 21.50
C HIS A 15 -50.51 14.89 20.67
N SER A 16 -50.93 16.15 20.67
CA SER A 16 -50.25 17.27 20.03
C SER A 16 -48.82 17.37 20.54
N ILE A 17 -47.85 17.00 19.69
CA ILE A 17 -46.43 17.23 19.97
C ILE A 17 -46.15 18.70 19.64
N ARG A 18 -46.15 19.53 20.69
CA ARG A 18 -45.57 20.87 20.63
C ARG A 18 -44.09 20.74 20.26
N SER A 19 -43.68 21.50 19.25
CA SER A 19 -42.29 21.64 18.81
C SER A 19 -41.35 21.88 19.99
N ILE A 20 -40.49 20.91 20.29
CA ILE A 20 -39.33 21.07 21.16
C ILE A 20 -38.14 21.27 20.24
N THR A 21 -37.60 22.48 20.21
CA THR A 21 -36.30 22.75 19.58
C THR A 21 -35.22 22.07 20.40
N LEU A 22 -34.66 20.96 19.90
CA LEU A 22 -33.38 20.47 20.41
C LEU A 22 -32.27 21.39 19.91
N SER A 23 -31.74 22.17 20.83
CA SER A 23 -30.45 22.84 20.70
C SER A 23 -29.35 21.79 20.49
N GLY A 24 -28.59 21.96 19.40
CA GLY A 24 -27.19 21.56 19.33
C GLY A 24 -26.89 20.06 19.29
N ILE A 25 -27.26 19.38 18.21
CA ILE A 25 -26.55 18.15 17.80
C ILE A 25 -25.55 18.58 16.71
N ASN A 26 -24.28 18.73 17.08
CA ASN A 26 -23.20 18.81 16.10
C ASN A 26 -23.00 17.42 15.50
N PHE A 27 -23.56 17.18 14.32
CA PHE A 27 -23.12 16.07 13.48
C PHE A 27 -21.70 16.39 12.98
N SER A 28 -20.71 15.79 13.62
CA SER A 28 -19.36 15.72 13.06
C SER A 28 -19.43 14.77 11.87
N VAL A 29 -19.49 15.33 10.65
CA VAL A 29 -19.19 14.57 9.44
C VAL A 29 -17.74 14.13 9.58
N ALA A 30 -17.52 12.82 9.77
CA ALA A 30 -16.19 12.25 9.76
C ALA A 30 -15.51 12.68 8.45
N ALA A 31 -14.50 13.54 8.55
CA ALA A 31 -13.73 14.00 7.40
C ALA A 31 -13.16 12.76 6.72
N THR A 32 -13.67 12.45 5.52
CA THR A 32 -13.11 11.41 4.68
C THR A 32 -11.73 11.91 4.28
N THR A 33 -10.67 11.33 4.84
CA THR A 33 -9.30 11.59 4.43
C THR A 33 -9.19 11.21 2.95
N LYS A 34 -9.20 12.20 2.06
CA LYS A 34 -8.85 11.98 0.64
C LYS A 34 -7.49 11.29 0.63
N LYS A 35 -7.44 10.04 0.13
CA LYS A 35 -6.19 9.31 -0.13
C LYS A 35 -5.34 10.23 -1.00
N LYS A 36 -4.25 10.78 -0.43
CA LYS A 36 -3.35 11.67 -1.15
C LYS A 36 -2.76 10.85 -2.29
N MET A 37 -3.02 11.26 -3.54
CA MET A 37 -2.41 10.62 -4.70
C MET A 37 -0.89 10.62 -4.51
N ALA A 38 -0.24 9.52 -4.90
CA ALA A 38 1.22 9.48 -4.89
C ALA A 38 1.73 10.63 -5.76
N ALA A 39 2.83 11.26 -5.34
CA ALA A 39 3.50 12.30 -6.10
C ALA A 39 4.87 11.78 -6.54
N LYS A 40 5.30 12.22 -7.72
CA LYS A 40 6.65 12.00 -8.20
C LYS A 40 7.66 12.65 -7.25
N LEU A 41 8.78 11.96 -6.99
CA LEU A 41 9.83 12.48 -6.09
C LEU A 41 10.46 13.75 -6.65
N THR A 42 10.60 14.78 -5.82
CA THR A 42 11.38 15.99 -6.14
C THR A 42 12.88 15.71 -6.12
N ALA A 43 13.69 16.65 -6.64
CA ALA A 43 15.15 16.52 -6.63
C ALA A 43 15.71 16.41 -5.20
N GLU A 44 15.15 17.18 -4.26
CA GLU A 44 15.53 17.18 -2.85
C GLU A 44 15.16 15.83 -2.20
N GLN A 45 13.95 15.34 -2.45
CA GLN A 45 13.52 14.04 -1.92
C GLN A 45 14.36 12.89 -2.46
N ARG A 46 14.81 12.96 -3.72
CA ARG A 46 15.72 11.96 -4.29
C ARG A 46 17.04 11.94 -3.54
N LYS A 47 17.64 13.10 -3.28
CA LYS A 47 18.89 13.17 -2.51
C LYS A 47 18.76 12.46 -1.15
N ASP A 48 17.67 12.70 -0.44
CA ASP A 48 17.51 12.14 0.91
C ASP A 48 17.11 10.65 0.90
N LYS A 49 16.31 10.22 -0.08
CA LYS A 49 15.62 8.92 -0.06
C LYS A 49 16.13 7.91 -1.07
N LEU A 50 16.62 8.38 -2.21
CA LEU A 50 17.12 7.55 -3.30
C LEU A 50 18.62 7.27 -3.13
N ASP A 51 19.43 8.25 -2.73
CA ASP A 51 20.88 8.07 -2.56
C ASP A 51 21.25 6.87 -1.64
N PRO A 52 20.55 6.61 -0.51
CA PRO A 52 20.82 5.42 0.31
C PRO A 52 20.54 4.08 -0.39
N LEU A 53 19.63 4.06 -1.37
CA LEU A 53 19.37 2.87 -2.19
C LEU A 53 20.43 2.71 -3.26
N LEU A 54 20.87 3.81 -3.88
CA LEU A 54 21.99 3.80 -4.84
C LEU A 54 23.27 3.26 -4.19
N GLY A 55 23.56 3.68 -2.96
CA GLY A 55 24.68 3.14 -2.16
C GLY A 55 24.56 1.64 -1.82
N LYS A 56 23.39 1.03 -2.01
CA LYS A 56 23.17 -0.42 -1.84
C LYS A 56 23.18 -1.18 -3.17
N GLY A 57 23.59 -0.55 -4.27
CA GLY A 57 23.65 -1.19 -5.59
C GLY A 57 22.35 -1.13 -6.39
N TRP A 58 21.38 -0.31 -5.99
CA TRP A 58 20.33 0.09 -6.93
C TRP A 58 20.90 1.08 -7.95
N THR A 59 20.37 1.05 -9.16
CA THR A 59 20.81 1.89 -10.28
C THR A 59 19.62 2.54 -10.94
N MET A 60 19.81 3.70 -11.57
CA MET A 60 18.79 4.29 -12.43
C MET A 60 18.69 3.51 -13.73
N VAL A 61 17.47 3.33 -14.24
CA VAL A 61 17.26 2.75 -15.57
C VAL A 61 17.48 3.80 -16.64
N ASP A 62 18.22 3.45 -17.69
CA ASP A 62 18.44 4.36 -18.82
C ASP A 62 17.11 4.75 -19.48
N ASN A 63 16.94 6.05 -19.75
CA ASN A 63 15.75 6.62 -20.41
C ASN A 63 14.40 6.34 -19.71
N ARG A 64 14.42 5.93 -18.44
CA ARG A 64 13.20 5.66 -17.67
C ARG A 64 13.39 6.12 -16.22
N ASP A 65 12.41 6.84 -15.69
CA ASP A 65 12.43 7.22 -14.28
C ASP A 65 12.02 6.03 -13.38
N ALA A 66 12.96 5.11 -13.23
CA ALA A 66 12.83 3.86 -12.51
C ALA A 66 14.17 3.49 -11.88
N ILE A 67 14.13 2.63 -10.86
CA ILE A 67 15.33 2.02 -10.28
C ILE A 67 15.37 0.53 -10.55
N TYR A 68 16.57 0.00 -10.69
CA TYR A 68 16.84 -1.40 -10.98
C TYR A 68 17.88 -1.99 -10.01
N LYS A 69 17.68 -3.24 -9.61
CA LYS A 69 18.70 -4.05 -8.93
C LYS A 69 18.53 -5.54 -9.21
N GLU A 70 19.66 -6.24 -9.30
CA GLU A 70 19.72 -7.70 -9.34
C GLU A 70 20.10 -8.26 -7.96
N PHE A 71 19.39 -9.31 -7.54
CA PHE A 71 19.66 -10.07 -6.32
C PHE A 71 20.06 -11.50 -6.69
N LEU A 72 21.10 -12.01 -6.03
CA LEU A 72 21.61 -13.36 -6.20
C LEU A 72 21.51 -14.12 -4.87
N PHE A 73 20.89 -15.29 -4.91
CA PHE A 73 20.67 -16.19 -3.77
C PHE A 73 21.43 -17.50 -3.95
N LYS A 74 21.43 -18.40 -2.96
CA LYS A 74 22.11 -19.71 -3.09
C LYS A 74 21.38 -20.65 -4.03
N ASN A 75 20.05 -20.61 -4.04
CA ASN A 75 19.18 -21.53 -4.77
C ASN A 75 17.80 -20.89 -5.04
N PHE A 76 16.94 -21.62 -5.75
CA PHE A 76 15.58 -21.16 -6.08
C PHE A 76 14.67 -21.04 -4.85
N ASN A 77 14.82 -21.88 -3.82
CA ASN A 77 13.97 -21.83 -2.63
C ASN A 77 14.14 -20.51 -1.88
N GLU A 78 15.40 -20.08 -1.66
CA GLU A 78 15.71 -18.78 -1.06
C GLU A 78 15.19 -17.62 -1.90
N ALA A 79 15.43 -17.65 -3.23
CA ALA A 79 14.95 -16.62 -4.14
C ALA A 79 13.42 -16.48 -4.10
N PHE A 80 12.70 -17.60 -4.15
CA PHE A 80 11.24 -17.59 -4.14
C PHE A 80 10.66 -17.24 -2.76
N GLY A 81 11.34 -17.62 -1.67
CA GLY A 81 11.01 -17.17 -0.32
C GLY A 81 11.13 -15.66 -0.15
N PHE A 82 12.20 -15.06 -0.72
CA PHE A 82 12.36 -13.61 -0.82
C PHE A 82 11.23 -12.97 -1.65
N MET A 83 10.94 -13.53 -2.83
CA MET A 83 9.87 -13.03 -3.71
C MET A 83 8.51 -13.06 -3.02
N THR A 84 8.19 -14.14 -2.30
CA THR A 84 6.93 -14.28 -1.55
C THR A 84 6.77 -13.17 -0.51
N ARG A 85 7.82 -12.87 0.27
CA ARG A 85 7.78 -11.78 1.26
C ARG A 85 7.57 -10.42 0.59
N THR A 86 8.24 -10.16 -0.54
CA THR A 86 8.06 -8.93 -1.32
C THR A 86 6.65 -8.83 -1.88
N ALA A 87 6.07 -9.91 -2.39
CA ALA A 87 4.70 -9.94 -2.92
C ALA A 87 3.66 -9.60 -1.85
N LEU A 88 3.82 -10.10 -0.62
CA LEU A 88 2.91 -9.79 0.49
C LEU A 88 2.91 -8.29 0.85
N LEU A 89 4.08 -7.64 0.84
CA LEU A 89 4.12 -6.20 1.06
C LEU A 89 3.59 -5.41 -0.14
N ALA A 90 3.94 -5.82 -1.35
CA ALA A 90 3.48 -5.20 -2.59
C ALA A 90 1.95 -5.12 -2.63
N GLU A 91 1.27 -6.22 -2.29
CA GLU A 91 -0.19 -6.29 -2.22
C GLU A 91 -0.74 -5.37 -1.12
N LYS A 92 -0.16 -5.39 0.08
CA LYS A 92 -0.56 -4.48 1.17
C LYS A 92 -0.41 -3.00 0.80
N MET A 93 0.56 -2.68 -0.06
CA MET A 93 0.85 -1.31 -0.48
C MET A 93 0.09 -0.90 -1.75
N ASP A 94 -0.55 -1.83 -2.44
CA ASP A 94 -1.10 -1.62 -3.80
C ASP A 94 -0.02 -1.00 -4.71
N HIS A 95 1.16 -1.64 -4.70
CA HIS A 95 2.34 -1.22 -5.45
C HIS A 95 3.21 -2.43 -5.79
N HIS A 96 3.19 -2.84 -7.05
CA HIS A 96 3.82 -4.09 -7.48
C HIS A 96 5.15 -3.83 -8.21
N PRO A 97 6.17 -4.68 -8.01
CA PRO A 97 7.41 -4.59 -8.77
C PRO A 97 7.24 -5.13 -10.19
N GLU A 98 8.07 -4.65 -11.10
CA GLU A 98 8.40 -5.39 -12.33
C GLU A 98 9.61 -6.27 -12.02
N TRP A 99 9.52 -7.58 -12.28
CA TRP A 99 10.64 -8.47 -12.00
C TRP A 99 10.80 -9.61 -13.01
N PHE A 100 12.01 -10.16 -13.04
CA PHE A 100 12.36 -11.35 -13.80
C PHE A 100 13.16 -12.28 -12.89
N ASN A 101 12.79 -13.56 -12.85
CA ASN A 101 13.47 -14.56 -12.03
C ASN A 101 13.92 -15.74 -12.88
N VAL A 102 15.19 -16.12 -12.72
CA VAL A 102 15.76 -17.36 -13.25
C VAL A 102 16.53 -18.03 -12.13
N TYR A 103 15.99 -19.14 -11.64
CA TYR A 103 16.57 -19.92 -10.54
C TYR A 103 16.89 -19.02 -9.31
N ASN A 104 18.16 -18.85 -8.97
CA ASN A 104 18.62 -18.11 -7.81
C ASN A 104 18.84 -16.61 -8.07
N LYS A 105 18.49 -16.10 -9.26
CA LYS A 105 18.65 -14.70 -9.64
C LYS A 105 17.29 -14.01 -9.76
N VAL A 106 17.13 -12.86 -9.12
CA VAL A 106 15.91 -12.02 -9.21
C VAL A 106 16.30 -10.61 -9.59
N GLN A 107 15.82 -10.16 -10.75
CA GLN A 107 16.01 -8.82 -11.29
C GLN A 107 14.76 -8.00 -11.01
N ILE A 108 14.88 -6.82 -10.41
CA ILE A 108 13.73 -6.00 -9.99
C ILE A 108 13.88 -4.59 -10.55
N THR A 109 12.82 -4.10 -11.19
CA THR A 109 12.63 -2.71 -11.58
C THR A 109 11.44 -2.11 -10.83
N LEU A 110 11.61 -0.89 -10.29
CA LEU A 110 10.55 -0.17 -9.58
C LEU A 110 10.32 1.21 -10.21
N SER A 111 9.04 1.50 -10.48
CA SER A 111 8.54 2.80 -10.93
C SER A 111 7.04 2.87 -10.64
N SER A 112 6.51 4.07 -10.44
CA SER A 112 5.08 4.30 -10.26
C SER A 112 4.44 4.79 -11.56
N HIS A 113 3.60 3.95 -12.18
CA HIS A 113 2.98 4.24 -13.48
C HIS A 113 2.05 5.46 -13.47
N ASP A 114 1.27 5.63 -12.40
CA ASP A 114 0.29 6.71 -12.23
C ASP A 114 0.92 8.11 -12.16
N VAL A 115 2.18 8.20 -11.75
CA VAL A 115 2.97 9.45 -11.74
C VAL A 115 4.08 9.48 -12.78
N SER A 116 4.15 8.45 -13.64
CA SER A 116 5.18 8.31 -14.68
C SER A 116 6.59 8.54 -14.14
N GLY A 117 6.93 7.85 -13.04
CA GLY A 117 8.26 7.98 -12.42
C GLY A 117 8.36 7.44 -11.01
N LEU A 118 9.47 7.75 -10.34
CA LEU A 118 9.70 7.33 -8.96
C LEU A 118 8.80 8.10 -8.00
N SER A 119 8.17 7.37 -7.07
CA SER A 119 7.39 7.89 -5.95
C SER A 119 7.87 7.31 -4.62
N GLU A 120 7.27 7.76 -3.52
CA GLU A 120 7.54 7.20 -2.19
C GLU A 120 7.22 5.71 -2.05
N ARG A 121 6.32 5.19 -2.89
CA ARG A 121 6.00 3.76 -2.88
C ARG A 121 7.18 2.93 -3.38
N ASP A 122 7.89 3.42 -4.40
CA ASP A 122 9.09 2.77 -4.92
C ASP A 122 10.19 2.72 -3.87
N ILE A 123 10.45 3.85 -3.18
CA ILE A 123 11.44 3.92 -2.09
C ILE A 123 11.08 2.96 -0.96
N LYS A 124 9.81 2.94 -0.55
CA LYS A 124 9.35 2.10 0.56
C LYS A 124 9.45 0.62 0.20
N LEU A 125 9.06 0.23 -1.01
CA LEU A 125 9.15 -1.14 -1.49
C LEU A 125 10.62 -1.58 -1.65
N ALA A 126 11.48 -0.75 -2.26
CA ALA A 126 12.91 -1.00 -2.38
C ALA A 126 13.58 -1.20 -1.01
N THR A 127 13.24 -0.35 -0.03
CA THR A 127 13.77 -0.43 1.33
C THR A 127 13.35 -1.72 2.03
N PHE A 128 12.13 -2.19 1.79
CA PHE A 128 11.68 -3.48 2.30
C PHE A 128 12.37 -4.65 1.60
N ILE A 129 12.51 -4.58 0.27
CA ILE A 129 13.23 -5.58 -0.52
C ILE A 129 14.65 -5.78 0.02
N GLU A 130 15.37 -4.70 0.36
CA GLU A 130 16.69 -4.79 1.00
C GLU A 130 16.66 -5.57 2.33
N LYS A 131 15.61 -5.41 3.13
CA LYS A 131 15.44 -6.14 4.40
C LYS A 131 15.09 -7.60 4.15
N ALA A 132 14.16 -7.86 3.23
CA ALA A 132 13.72 -9.20 2.87
C ALA A 132 14.89 -10.02 2.30
N ALA A 133 15.70 -9.42 1.42
CA ALA A 133 16.87 -10.07 0.83
C ALA A 133 17.91 -10.49 1.89
N LYS A 134 18.12 -9.67 2.94
CA LYS A 134 19.02 -10.02 4.05
C LYS A 134 18.49 -11.17 4.91
N SER A 135 17.17 -11.25 5.09
CA SER A 135 16.53 -12.24 5.99
C SER A 135 16.45 -13.66 5.45
N VAL A 136 16.79 -13.90 4.18
CA VAL A 136 16.76 -15.25 3.57
C VAL A 136 18.14 -15.85 3.35
N VAL A 137 19.20 -15.15 3.76
CA VAL A 137 20.61 -15.55 3.58
C VAL A 137 21.20 -16.09 4.90
N GLU A 138 20.35 -16.41 5.90
CA GLU A 138 20.74 -17.08 7.15
C GLU A 138 20.70 -18.61 7.02
#